data_AF-A0A534P4K0-F1
#
_entry.id   AF-A0A534P4K0-F1
#
_cell.length_a   1.000
_cell.length_b   1.000
_cell.length_c   1.000
_cell.angle_alpha   90.00
_cell.angle_beta   90.00
_cell.angle_gamma   90.00
#
_symmetry.space_group_name_H-M   'P 1'
#
loop_
_entity.id
_entity.type
_entity.pdbx_description
1 polymer ?
#
loop_
_entity_poly.entity_id
_entity_poly.type
_entity_poly.pdbx_seq_one_letter_code
_entity_poly.pdbx_strand_id
1 'polypeptide(L)'
;MDWMNDAAQGGCPFVAASFELDDKVDSRPRGYLVTAQRLLLQSLARAAQIAKEEGHFHADLDPEQFAFEMDGVMLSYSHWKRLLRDPKAEVRARQAFERLLAASRRMVNQTAS
;
A
#
# COMPACT_ATOMS: atom_id res chain seq x y z
N MET A 1 5.35 8.50 -8.00
CA MET A 1 5.57 8.01 -6.63
C MET A 1 6.12 9.11 -5.73
N ASP A 2 6.14 10.36 -6.18
CA ASP A 2 6.75 11.49 -5.45
C ASP A 2 6.11 11.72 -4.07
N TRP A 3 4.82 11.41 -3.91
CA TRP A 3 4.14 11.43 -2.61
C TRP A 3 4.70 10.44 -1.58
N MET A 4 5.45 9.41 -2.01
CA MET A 4 6.19 8.49 -1.12
C MET A 4 7.65 8.93 -0.89
N ASN A 5 8.18 9.85 -1.70
CA ASN A 5 9.55 10.36 -1.61
C ASN A 5 9.64 11.64 -0.75
N ASP A 6 8.55 12.38 -0.56
CA ASP A 6 8.53 13.64 0.23
C ASP A 6 8.50 13.47 1.76
N ALA A 7 8.52 12.22 2.26
CA ALA A 7 8.60 11.96 3.70
C ALA A 7 10.06 12.04 4.20
N ALA A 8 10.63 13.25 4.27
CA ALA A 8 11.92 13.57 4.87
C ALA A 8 13.13 12.75 4.36
N GLN A 9 14.35 13.17 4.71
CA GLN A 9 15.60 12.48 4.34
C GLN A 9 15.69 11.02 4.84
N GLY A 10 14.66 10.53 5.56
CA GLY A 10 14.55 9.21 6.15
C GLY A 10 13.35 8.36 5.69
N GLY A 11 12.55 8.73 4.69
CA GLY A 11 11.40 7.92 4.24
C GLY A 11 10.24 7.85 5.26
N CYS A 12 9.25 6.96 5.02
CA CYS A 12 8.03 6.90 5.83
C CYS A 12 8.32 6.62 7.33
N PRO A 13 8.02 7.56 8.25
CA PRO A 13 8.32 7.39 9.67
C PRO A 13 7.47 6.31 10.32
N PHE A 14 6.25 6.08 9.84
CA PHE A 14 5.37 5.04 10.36
C PHE A 14 5.95 3.64 10.15
N VAL A 15 6.56 3.37 9.00
CA VAL A 15 7.19 2.06 8.74
C VAL A 15 8.38 1.81 9.67
N ALA A 16 9.20 2.82 9.93
CA ALA A 16 10.30 2.68 10.88
C ALA A 16 9.77 2.44 12.30
N ALA A 17 8.77 3.21 12.72
CA ALA A 17 8.13 3.04 14.01
C ALA A 17 7.45 1.66 14.17
N SER A 18 6.96 1.04 13.09
CA SER A 18 6.40 -0.32 13.10
C SER A 18 7.37 -1.34 13.69
N PHE A 19 8.64 -1.28 13.31
CA PHE A 19 9.67 -2.22 13.79
C PHE A 19 10.23 -1.85 15.17
N GLU A 20 10.09 -0.60 15.61
CA GLU A 20 10.62 -0.15 16.89
C GLU A 20 9.60 -0.28 18.04
N LEU A 21 8.31 -0.30 17.70
CA LEU A 21 7.20 -0.22 18.64
C LEU A 21 6.33 -1.48 18.66
N ASP A 22 6.54 -2.47 17.80
CA ASP A 22 5.73 -3.69 17.69
C ASP A 22 5.60 -4.44 19.03
N ASP A 23 6.72 -4.65 19.73
CA ASP A 23 6.79 -5.35 21.01
C ASP A 23 6.34 -4.51 22.22
N LYS A 24 6.15 -3.20 22.03
CA LYS A 24 5.79 -2.27 23.12
C LYS A 24 4.27 -2.19 23.31
N VAL A 25 3.63 -3.35 23.52
CA VAL A 25 2.16 -3.57 23.42
C VAL A 25 1.33 -2.52 24.17
N ASP A 26 1.72 -2.17 25.40
CA ASP A 26 1.00 -1.23 26.28
C ASP A 26 1.48 0.23 26.17
N SER A 27 2.40 0.50 25.24
CA SER A 27 2.95 1.86 25.09
C SER A 27 1.99 2.75 24.31
N ARG A 28 1.79 3.98 24.81
CA ARG A 28 1.01 5.02 24.13
C ARG A 28 1.49 5.30 22.70
N PRO A 29 2.82 5.36 22.40
CA PRO A 29 3.30 5.49 21.03
C PRO A 29 2.84 4.36 20.09
N ARG A 30 2.89 3.10 20.53
CA ARG A 30 2.39 1.97 19.74
C ARG A 30 0.88 2.09 19.48
N GLY A 31 0.11 2.49 20.48
CA GLY A 31 -1.34 2.72 20.34
C GLY A 31 -1.67 3.75 19.24
N TYR A 32 -0.93 4.86 19.20
CA TYR A 32 -1.07 5.85 18.12
C TYR A 32 -0.67 5.29 16.76
N LEU A 33 0.43 4.55 16.70
CA LEU A 33 0.87 3.93 15.46
C LEU A 33 -0.17 2.95 14.90
N VAL A 34 -0.71 2.07 15.74
CA VAL A 34 -1.78 1.12 15.35
C VAL A 34 -3.01 1.88 14.82
N THR A 35 -3.38 2.99 15.46
CA THR A 35 -4.50 3.83 15.01
C THR A 35 -4.22 4.43 13.63
N ALA A 36 -3.02 4.99 13.42
CA ALA A 36 -2.62 5.57 12.14
C ALA A 36 -2.59 4.52 11.02
N GLN A 37 -2.04 3.33 11.29
CA GLN A 37 -1.99 2.24 10.31
C GLN A 37 -3.38 1.72 9.94
N ARG A 38 -4.28 1.57 10.93
CA ARG A 38 -5.68 1.22 10.65
C ARG A 38 -6.36 2.27 9.77
N LEU A 39 -6.13 3.55 10.03
CA LEU A 39 -6.70 4.63 9.22
C LEU A 39 -6.18 4.59 7.77
N LEU A 40 -4.89 4.30 7.59
CA LEU A 40 -4.31 4.12 6.25
C LEU A 40 -4.97 2.95 5.51
N LEU A 41 -5.05 1.77 6.13
CA LEU A 41 -5.67 0.59 5.52
C LEU A 41 -7.15 0.80 5.20
N GLN A 42 -7.91 1.44 6.10
CA GLN A 42 -9.30 1.79 5.86
C GLN A 42 -9.46 2.77 4.69
N SER A 43 -8.52 3.72 4.56
CA SER A 43 -8.54 4.70 3.47
C SER A 43 -8.23 4.04 2.12
N LEU A 44 -7.27 3.10 2.09
CA LEU A 44 -6.96 2.31 0.89
C LEU A 44 -8.14 1.41 0.49
N ALA A 45 -8.74 0.71 1.45
CA ALA A 45 -9.92 -0.13 1.20
C ALA A 45 -11.10 0.72 0.71
N ARG A 46 -11.32 1.90 1.29
CA ARG A 46 -12.37 2.84 0.82
C ARG A 46 -12.12 3.30 -0.62
N ALA A 47 -10.88 3.63 -0.98
CA ALA A 47 -10.54 4.01 -2.35
C ALA A 47 -10.79 2.85 -3.34
N ALA A 48 -10.41 1.63 -2.97
CA ALA A 48 -10.68 0.43 -3.78
C ALA A 48 -12.18 0.15 -3.93
N GLN A 49 -12.96 0.33 -2.86
CA GLN A 49 -14.41 0.22 -2.89
C GLN A 49 -15.05 1.24 -3.83
N ILE A 50 -14.60 2.50 -3.82
CA ILE A 50 -15.08 3.53 -4.77
C ILE A 50 -14.74 3.12 -6.21
N ALA A 51 -13.51 2.68 -6.48
CA ALA A 51 -13.12 2.23 -7.81
C ALA A 51 -13.94 1.01 -8.30
N LYS A 52 -14.36 0.14 -7.39
CA LYS A 52 -15.29 -0.97 -7.65
C LYS A 52 -16.71 -0.47 -7.95
N GLU A 53 -17.24 0.45 -7.15
CA GLU A 53 -18.57 1.06 -7.34
C GLU A 53 -18.68 1.81 -8.68
N GLU A 54 -17.61 2.50 -9.10
CA GLU A 54 -17.51 3.19 -10.39
C GLU A 54 -17.20 2.25 -11.58
N GLY A 55 -17.05 0.94 -11.33
CA GLY A 55 -16.80 -0.07 -12.37
C GLY A 55 -15.39 -0.05 -12.97
N HIS A 56 -14.43 0.65 -12.35
CA HIS A 56 -13.01 0.57 -12.72
C HIS A 56 -12.39 -0.77 -12.30
N PHE A 57 -12.78 -1.27 -11.12
CA PHE A 57 -12.40 -2.59 -10.62
C PHE A 57 -13.50 -3.63 -10.85
N HIS A 58 -13.14 -4.92 -10.85
CA HIS A 58 -14.10 -6.00 -11.05
C HIS A 58 -15.04 -6.17 -9.83
N ALA A 59 -16.26 -6.67 -10.07
CA ALA A 59 -17.30 -6.76 -9.04
C ALA A 59 -16.95 -7.70 -7.88
N ASP A 60 -16.09 -8.69 -8.12
CA ASP A 60 -15.66 -9.65 -7.09
C ASP A 60 -14.42 -9.20 -6.30
N LEU A 61 -13.94 -7.96 -6.51
CA LEU A 61 -12.78 -7.44 -5.78
C LEU A 61 -13.11 -7.34 -4.29
N ASP A 62 -12.22 -7.86 -3.45
CA ASP A 62 -12.18 -7.60 -2.01
C ASP A 62 -11.35 -6.33 -1.73
N PRO A 63 -11.97 -5.22 -1.29
CA PRO A 63 -11.25 -3.98 -1.00
C PRO A 63 -10.25 -4.09 0.16
N GLU A 64 -10.51 -4.96 1.13
CA GLU A 64 -9.60 -5.15 2.28
C GLU A 64 -8.35 -5.91 1.84
N GLN A 65 -8.49 -6.93 0.99
CA GLN A 65 -7.37 -7.62 0.38
C GLN A 65 -6.52 -6.68 -0.48
N PHE A 66 -7.16 -5.83 -1.29
CA PHE A 66 -6.44 -4.81 -2.07
C PHE A 66 -5.62 -3.87 -1.18
N ALA A 67 -6.20 -3.42 -0.06
CA ALA A 67 -5.52 -2.56 0.90
C ALA A 67 -4.31 -3.26 1.54
N PHE A 68 -4.45 -4.52 1.91
CA PHE A 68 -3.36 -5.35 2.44
C PHE A 68 -2.21 -5.49 1.43
N GLU A 69 -2.51 -5.80 0.18
CA GLU A 69 -1.49 -5.97 -0.87
C GLU A 69 -0.79 -4.65 -1.18
N MET A 70 -1.54 -3.54 -1.23
CA MET A 70 -0.96 -2.21 -1.40
C MET A 70 -0.04 -1.83 -0.25
N ASP A 71 -0.41 -2.12 1.01
CA ASP A 71 0.46 -1.93 2.16
C ASP A 71 1.73 -2.79 2.08
N GLY A 72 1.61 -4.05 1.65
CA GLY A 72 2.75 -4.92 1.37
C GLY A 72 3.73 -4.34 0.34
N VAL A 73 3.23 -3.69 -0.72
CA VAL A 73 4.06 -2.97 -1.70
C VAL A 73 4.80 -1.80 -1.03
N MET A 74 4.11 -1.01 -0.21
CA MET A 74 4.70 0.14 0.50
C MET A 74 5.78 -0.29 1.52
N LEU A 75 5.51 -1.34 2.30
CA LEU A 75 6.45 -1.90 3.26
C LEU A 75 7.69 -2.48 2.56
N SER A 76 7.49 -3.26 1.49
CA SER A 76 8.58 -3.81 0.69
C SER A 76 9.43 -2.71 0.07
N TYR A 77 8.82 -1.64 -0.47
CA TYR A 77 9.55 -0.50 -1.00
C TYR A 77 10.44 0.15 0.06
N SER A 78 9.89 0.45 1.24
CA SER A 78 10.63 1.06 2.35
C SER A 78 11.83 0.21 2.74
N HIS A 79 11.63 -1.11 2.91
CA HIS A 79 12.69 -2.05 3.25
C HIS A 79 13.80 -2.08 2.19
N TRP A 80 13.44 -2.26 0.91
CA TRP A 80 14.41 -2.37 -0.18
C TRP A 80 15.15 -1.06 -0.47
N LYS A 81 14.45 0.08 -0.37
CA LYS A 81 15.05 1.40 -0.59
C LYS A 81 15.98 1.80 0.55
N ARG A 82 15.58 1.55 1.81
CA ARG A 82 16.29 2.08 2.99
C ARG A 82 17.31 1.12 3.56
N LEU A 83 16.90 -0.12 3.84
CA LEU A 83 17.79 -1.10 4.45
C LEU A 83 18.76 -1.64 3.40
N LEU A 84 18.22 -2.13 2.29
CA LEU A 84 19.03 -2.79 1.25
C LEU A 84 19.70 -1.81 0.28
N ARG A 85 19.24 -0.56 0.24
CA ARG A 85 19.72 0.48 -0.69
C ARG A 85 19.68 0.04 -2.16
N ASP A 86 18.67 -0.75 -2.55
CA ASP A 86 18.55 -1.24 -3.92
C ASP A 86 18.20 -0.07 -4.85
N PRO A 87 19.03 0.23 -5.88
CA PRO A 87 18.80 1.36 -6.78
C PRO A 87 17.54 1.22 -7.65
N LYS A 88 17.00 0.01 -7.80
CA LYS A 88 15.75 -0.28 -8.51
C LYS A 88 14.57 -0.59 -7.58
N ALA A 89 14.65 -0.26 -6.28
CA ALA A 89 13.54 -0.43 -5.33
C ALA A 89 12.24 0.25 -5.84
N GLU A 90 12.35 1.47 -6.36
CA GLU A 90 11.20 2.22 -6.88
C GLU A 90 10.58 1.55 -8.12
N VAL A 91 11.43 1.09 -9.05
CA VAL A 91 10.97 0.37 -10.25
C VAL A 91 10.21 -0.90 -9.86
N ARG A 92 10.73 -1.68 -8.89
CA ARG A 92 10.06 -2.89 -8.43
C ARG A 92 8.73 -2.60 -7.72
N ALA A 93 8.68 -1.59 -6.88
CA ALA A 93 7.46 -1.16 -6.20
C ALA A 93 6.38 -0.73 -7.21
N ARG A 94 6.76 0.05 -8.22
CA ARG A 94 5.85 0.45 -9.29
C ARG A 94 5.37 -0.75 -10.10
N GLN A 95 6.24 -1.68 -10.45
CA GLN A 95 5.83 -2.91 -11.14
C GLN A 95 4.89 -3.77 -10.30
N ALA A 96 5.09 -3.86 -8.98
CA ALA A 96 4.19 -4.57 -8.08
C ALA A 96 2.81 -3.89 -8.01
N PHE A 97 2.78 -2.56 -7.91
CA PHE A 97 1.56 -1.78 -7.95
C PHE A 97 0.80 -1.95 -9.28
N GLU A 98 1.48 -1.88 -10.42
CA GLU A 98 0.84 -2.09 -11.74
C GLU A 98 0.24 -3.49 -11.87
N ARG A 99 0.91 -4.53 -11.33
CA ARG A 99 0.35 -5.89 -11.31
C ARG A 99 -0.89 -5.98 -10.43
N LEU A 100 -0.87 -5.35 -9.26
CA LEU A 100 -2.03 -5.28 -8.37
C LEU A 100 -3.21 -4.58 -9.08
N LEU A 101 -2.97 -3.45 -9.73
CA LEU A 101 -3.99 -2.76 -10.52
C LEU A 101 -4.50 -3.62 -11.69
N ALA A 102 -3.61 -4.29 -12.42
CA ALA A 102 -4.00 -5.15 -13.53
C ALA A 102 -4.88 -6.31 -13.07
N ALA A 103 -4.56 -6.93 -11.93
CA ALA A 103 -5.38 -7.97 -11.31
C ALA A 103 -6.75 -7.44 -10.84
N SER A 104 -6.82 -6.18 -10.41
CA SER A 104 -8.02 -5.55 -9.87
C SER A 104 -8.97 -4.99 -10.93
N ARG A 105 -8.46 -4.67 -12.12
CA ARG A 105 -9.24 -4.02 -13.19
C ARG A 105 -10.33 -4.94 -13.73
N ARG A 106 -11.48 -4.34 -14.06
CA ARG A 106 -12.53 -5.04 -14.79
C ARG A 106 -12.01 -5.49 -16.16
N MET A 107 -12.11 -6.78 -16.48
CA MET A 107 -11.88 -7.25 -17.85
C MET A 107 -12.97 -6.69 -18.77
N VAL A 108 -12.58 -5.86 -19.71
CA VAL A 108 -13.46 -5.51 -20.85
C VAL A 108 -13.18 -6.54 -21.93
N ASN A 109 -14.06 -7.52 -22.08
CA ASN A 109 -14.03 -8.38 -23.25
C ASN A 109 -14.21 -7.47 -24.48
N GLN A 110 -13.17 -7.35 -25.29
CA GLN A 110 -13.30 -6.78 -26.62
C GLN A 110 -14.08 -7.80 -27.45
N THR A 111 -15.39 -7.60 -27.57
CA THR A 111 -16.15 -8.25 -28.65
C THR A 111 -15.55 -7.74 -29.95
N ALA A 112 -14.86 -8.64 -30.66
CA ALA A 112 -14.44 -8.42 -32.03
C ALA A 112 -15.67 -8.03 -32.87
N SER A 113 -15.62 -6.85 -33.46
CA SER A 113 -16.48 -6.44 -34.59
C SER A 113 -15.74 -6.72 -35.89
#